data_AF-A0AA85JI63-F1
#
_entry.id   AF-A0AA85JI63-F1
#
_cell.length_a   1.000
_cell.length_b   1.000
_cell.length_c   1.000
_cell.angle_alpha   90.00
_cell.angle_beta   90.00
_cell.angle_gamma   90.00
#
_symmetry.space_group_name_H-M   'P 1'
#
loop_
_entity.id
_entity.type
_entity.pdbx_description
1 polymer ?
#
loop_
_entity_poly.entity_id
_entity_poly.type
_entity_poly.pdbx_seq_one_letter_code
_entity_poly.pdbx_strand_id
1 'polypeptide(L)'
;MRSVKISQQGFLNKSAEAHKVVNTYIFGSWGNFNVSDVKVKVLTMIRYEMSLIIKALGTPGIKAALKRQLKGMLENGAHLFNVENLGLRRLPNVFHVQGERQYEGHYFLINFNAPYDSITLMKKIANKDSDVIKCFASLKNDNWVPPCSLPDAAKCEFGEIRNPNYEKTARRRHGYRMY
;
A
#
# COMPACT_ATOMS: atom_id res chain seq x y z
N MET A 1 4.02 25.77 5.49
CA MET A 1 3.36 24.45 5.38
C MET A 1 1.91 24.66 5.00
N ARG A 2 1.46 24.22 3.82
CA ARG A 2 0.05 24.32 3.39
C ARG A 2 -0.50 22.91 3.22
N SER A 3 -1.24 22.43 4.20
CA SER A 3 -2.03 21.20 4.11
C SER A 3 -3.25 21.49 3.24
N VAL A 4 -3.37 20.79 2.12
CA VAL A 4 -4.55 20.86 1.26
C VAL A 4 -5.58 19.89 1.85
N LYS A 5 -6.55 20.43 2.60
CA LYS A 5 -7.73 19.68 3.03
C LYS A 5 -8.70 19.58 1.86
N ILE A 6 -8.94 18.36 1.38
CA ILE A 6 -9.98 18.08 0.38
C ILE A 6 -11.31 17.94 1.14
N SER A 7 -12.23 18.88 0.89
CA SER A 7 -13.56 18.94 1.49
C SER A 7 -14.42 17.75 1.04
N GLN A 8 -14.89 16.93 1.99
CA GLN A 8 -15.71 15.73 1.74
C GLN A 8 -17.23 15.96 1.76
N GLN A 9 -17.72 17.19 1.56
CA GLN A 9 -19.14 17.51 1.82
C GLN A 9 -20.16 17.01 0.76
N GLY A 10 -19.76 16.18 -0.20
CA GLY A 10 -20.66 15.77 -1.30
C GLY A 10 -21.16 14.32 -1.31
N PHE A 11 -20.64 13.42 -0.46
CA PHE A 11 -20.82 11.97 -0.68
C PHE A 11 -21.60 11.21 0.40
N LEU A 12 -21.97 11.85 1.51
CA LEU A 12 -22.70 11.19 2.60
C LEU A 12 -24.17 10.90 2.30
N ASN A 13 -24.76 11.50 1.24
CA ASN A 13 -26.18 11.30 0.93
C ASN A 13 -26.46 10.21 -0.11
N LYS A 14 -25.45 9.66 -0.80
CA LYS A 14 -25.65 8.63 -1.83
C LYS A 14 -25.65 7.19 -1.31
N SER A 15 -25.22 6.95 -0.06
CA SER A 15 -25.25 5.62 0.55
C SER A 15 -26.65 5.22 1.02
N ALA A 16 -27.53 6.17 1.35
CA ALA A 16 -28.88 5.89 1.83
C ALA A 16 -29.89 5.60 0.69
N GLU A 17 -29.67 6.13 -0.51
CA GLU A 17 -30.55 5.86 -1.67
C GLU A 17 -30.27 4.52 -2.34
N ALA A 18 -29.05 3.98 -2.23
CA ALA A 18 -28.71 2.68 -2.81
C ALA A 18 -29.45 1.50 -2.14
N HIS A 19 -29.95 1.66 -0.92
CA HIS A 19 -30.74 0.64 -0.22
C HIS A 19 -32.23 0.65 -0.59
N LYS A 20 -32.73 1.65 -1.33
CA LYS A 20 -34.15 1.71 -1.74
C LYS A 20 -34.40 1.42 -3.22
N VAL A 21 -33.38 1.44 -4.09
CA VAL A 21 -33.56 1.20 -5.53
C VAL A 21 -33.63 -0.31 -5.89
N VAL A 22 -33.32 -1.22 -4.97
CA VAL A 22 -33.36 -2.67 -5.25
C VAL A 22 -34.79 -3.25 -5.19
N ASN A 23 -35.79 -2.53 -4.66
CA ASN A 23 -37.09 -3.16 -4.32
C ASN A 23 -38.30 -2.76 -5.17
N THR A 24 -38.11 -2.07 -6.29
CA THR A 24 -39.23 -1.75 -7.20
C THR A 24 -38.72 -1.70 -8.63
N TYR A 25 -38.53 -2.87 -9.25
CA TYR A 25 -38.79 -3.15 -10.67
C TYR A 25 -38.43 -4.62 -10.85
N ILE A 26 -39.44 -5.47 -11.02
CA ILE A 26 -39.48 -6.73 -11.80
C ILE A 26 -40.81 -7.41 -11.39
N PHE A 27 -41.92 -6.92 -11.95
CA PHE A 27 -43.04 -7.80 -12.29
C PHE A 27 -42.95 -7.94 -13.80
N GLY A 28 -42.43 -9.08 -14.25
CA GLY A 28 -42.14 -9.31 -15.65
C GLY A 28 -41.35 -10.60 -15.79
N SER A 29 -42.10 -11.67 -15.99
CA SER A 29 -41.68 -13.00 -16.43
C SER A 29 -40.35 -13.02 -17.21
N TRP A 30 -39.51 -14.00 -16.88
CA TRP A 30 -38.66 -14.85 -17.75
C TRP A 30 -37.35 -15.21 -17.03
N GLY A 31 -37.17 -16.51 -16.77
CA GLY A 31 -35.88 -17.14 -16.45
C GLY A 31 -35.54 -17.22 -14.96
N ASN A 32 -35.35 -18.45 -14.47
CA ASN A 32 -34.75 -18.73 -13.18
C ASN A 32 -33.30 -18.19 -13.15
N PHE A 33 -33.11 -16.92 -12.78
CA PHE A 33 -31.80 -16.37 -12.50
C PHE A 33 -31.39 -16.79 -11.09
N ASN A 34 -30.59 -17.85 -11.00
CA ASN A 34 -30.06 -18.33 -9.74
C ASN A 34 -29.23 -17.23 -9.07
N VAL A 35 -29.68 -16.79 -7.89
CA VAL A 35 -29.00 -15.80 -7.04
C VAL A 35 -27.66 -16.34 -6.49
N SER A 36 -27.33 -17.61 -6.71
CA SER A 36 -26.07 -18.24 -6.28
C SER A 36 -24.81 -17.70 -6.97
N ASP A 37 -24.94 -16.98 -8.10
CA ASP A 37 -23.78 -16.43 -8.84
C ASP A 37 -23.49 -14.95 -8.56
N VAL A 38 -24.31 -14.27 -7.75
CA VAL A 38 -23.94 -12.94 -7.25
C VAL A 38 -22.93 -13.12 -6.13
N LYS A 39 -21.65 -13.20 -6.51
CA LYS A 39 -20.52 -13.03 -5.59
C LYS A 39 -20.61 -11.65 -4.96
N VAL A 40 -21.30 -11.54 -3.82
CA VAL A 40 -21.21 -10.40 -2.94
C VAL A 40 -19.76 -10.36 -2.44
N LYS A 41 -18.91 -9.63 -3.16
CA LYS A 41 -17.58 -9.29 -2.69
C LYS A 41 -17.78 -8.40 -1.48
N VAL A 42 -17.72 -9.00 -0.30
CA VAL A 42 -17.55 -8.27 0.96
C VAL A 42 -16.23 -7.50 0.80
N LEU A 43 -16.33 -6.20 0.48
CA LEU A 43 -15.19 -5.31 0.38
C LEU A 43 -14.72 -5.03 1.81
N THR A 44 -13.98 -5.96 2.40
CA THR A 44 -13.19 -5.66 3.59
C THR A 44 -12.19 -4.58 3.19
N MET A 45 -12.48 -3.34 3.58
CA MET A 45 -11.60 -2.21 3.31
C MET A 45 -10.44 -2.28 4.29
N ILE A 46 -9.30 -2.77 3.81
CA ILE A 46 -8.10 -2.95 4.62
C ILE A 46 -7.23 -1.67 4.54
N ARG A 47 -6.64 -1.31 5.68
CA ARG A 47 -5.71 -0.18 5.81
C ARG A 47 -4.31 -0.57 5.38
N TYR A 48 -3.83 0.06 4.32
CA TYR A 48 -2.48 -0.08 3.81
C TYR A 48 -1.68 1.19 4.00
N GLU A 49 -0.38 0.98 4.10
CA GLU A 49 0.64 2.01 4.00
C GLU A 49 1.54 1.65 2.83
N MET A 50 1.77 2.61 1.93
CA MET A 50 2.61 2.42 0.75
C MET A 50 3.72 3.44 0.74
N SER A 51 4.96 2.93 0.80
CA SER A 51 6.16 3.71 0.58
C SER A 51 6.45 3.74 -0.92
N LEU A 52 6.49 4.94 -1.49
CA LEU A 52 6.80 5.20 -2.88
C LEU A 52 8.12 5.98 -2.97
N ILE A 53 9.04 5.47 -3.77
CA ILE A 53 10.31 6.16 -4.08
C ILE A 53 10.24 6.64 -5.51
N ILE A 54 10.22 7.96 -5.70
CA ILE A 54 10.24 8.61 -7.01
C ILE A 54 11.67 9.05 -7.33
N LYS A 55 12.07 9.02 -8.61
CA LYS A 55 13.34 9.56 -9.10
C LYS A 55 13.55 11.02 -8.63
N ALA A 56 14.80 11.41 -8.48
CA ALA A 56 15.20 12.79 -8.18
C ALA A 56 14.91 13.70 -9.39
N LEU A 57 13.65 14.14 -9.51
CA LEU A 57 13.17 15.01 -10.58
C LEU A 57 13.04 16.46 -10.08
N GLY A 58 12.86 17.42 -11.00
CA GLY A 58 12.44 18.76 -10.61
C GLY A 58 11.05 18.75 -9.93
N THR A 59 10.76 19.76 -9.13
CA THR A 59 9.45 19.92 -8.45
C THR A 59 8.22 19.68 -9.35
N PRO A 60 8.15 20.17 -10.61
CA PRO A 60 7.02 19.86 -11.48
C PRO A 60 6.94 18.38 -11.87
N GLY A 61 8.09 17.74 -12.11
CA GLY A 61 8.16 16.31 -12.45
C GLY A 61 7.69 15.42 -11.31
N ILE A 62 8.12 15.72 -10.08
CA ILE A 62 7.66 15.01 -8.88
C ILE A 62 6.14 15.11 -8.72
N LYS A 63 5.59 16.32 -8.85
CA LYS A 63 4.13 16.54 -8.75
C LYS A 63 3.37 15.78 -9.82
N ALA A 64 3.88 15.74 -11.06
CA ALA A 64 3.28 15.01 -12.15
C ALA A 64 3.31 13.49 -11.90
N ALA A 65 4.46 12.93 -11.53
CA ALA A 65 4.61 11.51 -11.19
C ALA A 65 3.69 11.11 -10.03
N LEU A 66 3.70 11.88 -8.94
CA LEU A 66 2.85 11.64 -7.79
C LEU A 66 1.36 11.73 -8.15
N LYS A 67 0.95 12.71 -8.95
CA LYS A 67 -0.44 12.83 -9.43
C LYS A 67 -0.87 11.62 -10.26
N ARG A 68 0.00 11.11 -11.14
CA ARG A 68 -0.28 9.90 -11.94
C ARG A 68 -0.50 8.68 -11.05
N GLN A 69 0.36 8.50 -10.05
CA GLN A 69 0.25 7.39 -9.09
C GLN A 69 -1.03 7.50 -8.25
N LEU A 70 -1.30 8.65 -7.65
CA LEU A 70 -2.52 8.86 -6.86
C LEU A 70 -3.80 8.71 -7.69
N LYS A 71 -3.80 9.21 -8.93
CA LYS A 71 -4.93 9.02 -9.85
C LYS A 71 -5.16 7.54 -10.15
N GLY A 72 -4.10 6.79 -10.46
CA GLY A 72 -4.19 5.35 -10.68
C GLY A 72 -4.69 4.59 -9.45
N MET A 73 -4.31 5.00 -8.25
CA MET A 73 -4.85 4.40 -7.02
C MET A 73 -6.36 4.65 -6.87
N LEU A 74 -6.80 5.90 -7.08
CA LEU A 74 -8.22 6.28 -7.00
C LEU A 74 -9.08 5.53 -8.03
N GLU A 75 -8.61 5.37 -9.26
CA GLU A 75 -9.31 4.64 -10.33
C GLU A 75 -9.47 3.14 -10.00
N ASN A 76 -8.57 2.57 -9.19
CA ASN A 76 -8.63 1.17 -8.76
C ASN A 76 -9.38 0.97 -7.43
N GLY A 77 -10.16 1.96 -6.99
CA GLY A 77 -10.98 1.87 -5.78
C GLY A 77 -10.22 2.05 -4.47
N ALA A 78 -9.05 2.71 -4.49
CA ALA A 78 -8.35 3.09 -3.27
C ALA A 78 -8.91 4.40 -2.70
N HIS A 79 -9.03 4.48 -1.39
CA HIS A 79 -9.41 5.69 -0.66
C HIS A 79 -8.19 6.23 0.09
N LEU A 80 -7.67 7.37 -0.35
CA LEU A 80 -6.47 8.01 0.20
C LEU A 80 -6.81 8.82 1.47
N PHE A 81 -6.03 8.66 2.54
CA PHE A 81 -6.16 9.46 3.77
C PHE A 81 -5.09 10.52 3.90
N ASN A 82 -3.83 10.11 3.73
CA ASN A 82 -2.69 10.99 3.91
C ASN A 82 -1.59 10.67 2.91
N VAL A 83 -0.91 11.71 2.46
CA VAL A 83 0.27 11.64 1.60
C VAL A 83 1.35 12.49 2.24
N GLU A 84 2.36 11.84 2.78
CA GLU A 84 3.46 12.48 3.49
C GLU A 84 4.70 12.49 2.60
N ASN A 85 5.44 13.60 2.65
CA ASN A 85 6.71 13.76 1.96
C ASN A 85 7.86 13.63 2.96
N LEU A 86 8.68 12.58 2.83
CA LEU A 86 9.83 12.30 3.68
C LEU A 86 11.13 12.95 3.17
N GLY A 87 11.07 13.62 2.01
CA GLY A 87 12.14 14.38 1.41
C GLY A 87 12.98 13.60 0.39
N LEU A 88 13.98 14.28 -0.18
CA LEU A 88 15.01 13.69 -1.02
C LEU A 88 16.08 13.06 -0.11
N ARG A 89 16.40 11.79 -0.32
CA ARG A 89 17.48 11.11 0.41
C ARG A 89 18.26 10.19 -0.53
N ARG A 90 19.49 9.87 -0.14
CA ARG A 90 20.29 8.85 -0.81
C ARG A 90 19.66 7.47 -0.63
N LEU A 91 19.65 6.70 -1.71
CA LEU A 91 19.14 5.34 -1.71
C LEU A 91 20.14 4.43 -0.98
N PRO A 92 19.68 3.37 -0.28
CA PRO A 92 20.58 2.43 0.40
C PRO A 92 21.56 1.76 -0.55
N ASN A 93 21.10 1.44 -1.76
CA ASN A 93 21.87 0.82 -2.83
C ASN A 93 21.59 1.57 -4.15
N VAL A 94 22.48 1.42 -5.12
CA VAL A 94 22.26 1.92 -6.49
C VAL A 94 21.17 1.09 -7.16
N PHE A 95 20.12 1.75 -7.64
CA PHE A 95 19.05 1.10 -8.39
C PHE A 95 19.19 1.39 -9.89
N HIS A 96 18.81 0.42 -10.72
CA HIS A 96 18.77 0.58 -12.17
C HIS A 96 17.31 0.63 -12.61
N VAL A 97 16.86 1.79 -13.11
CA VAL A 97 15.47 2.01 -13.49
C VAL A 97 15.46 2.55 -14.92
N GLN A 98 14.90 1.76 -15.85
CA GLN A 98 14.86 2.09 -17.28
C GLN A 98 16.24 2.43 -17.88
N GLY A 99 17.29 1.71 -17.47
CA GLY A 99 18.65 1.90 -17.97
C GLY A 99 19.46 2.98 -17.26
N GLU A 100 18.83 3.79 -16.40
CA GLU A 100 19.51 4.83 -15.62
C GLU A 100 19.86 4.34 -14.20
N ARG A 101 21.06 4.71 -13.73
CA ARG A 101 21.49 4.48 -12.36
C ARG A 101 20.96 5.58 -11.45
N GLN A 102 20.22 5.20 -10.42
CA GLN A 102 19.64 6.08 -9.44
C GLN A 102 20.41 5.96 -8.12
N TYR A 103 20.86 7.10 -7.60
CA TYR A 103 21.61 7.22 -6.34
C TYR A 103 20.78 7.88 -5.24
N GLU A 104 19.82 8.72 -5.63
CA GLU A 104 18.97 9.50 -4.74
C GLU A 104 17.51 9.40 -5.20
N GLY A 105 16.57 9.58 -4.28
CA GLY A 105 15.14 9.51 -4.58
C GLY A 105 14.30 10.25 -3.56
N HIS A 106 13.12 10.69 -4.01
CA HIS A 106 12.11 11.31 -3.15
C HIS A 106 11.23 10.23 -2.52
N TYR A 107 11.17 10.25 -1.20
CA TYR A 107 10.41 9.30 -0.42
C TYR A 107 9.03 9.86 -0.09
N PHE A 108 7.99 9.12 -0.46
CA PHE A 108 6.60 9.43 -0.13
C PHE A 108 5.97 8.28 0.63
N LEU A 109 5.09 8.62 1.56
CA LEU A 109 4.35 7.67 2.38
C LEU A 109 2.86 7.94 2.22
N ILE A 110 2.16 6.93 1.70
CA ILE A 110 0.75 7.04 1.31
C ILE A 110 -0.05 6.09 2.19
N ASN A 111 -0.96 6.66 2.98
CA ASN A 111 -1.91 5.92 3.80
C ASN A 111 -3.25 5.82 3.06
N PHE A 112 -3.74 4.61 2.82
CA PHE A 112 -4.97 4.39 2.05
C PHE A 112 -5.72 3.12 2.45
N ASN A 113 -7.01 3.09 2.15
CA ASN A 113 -7.82 1.87 2.19
C ASN A 113 -7.99 1.31 0.79
N ALA A 114 -7.92 0.00 0.65
CA ALA A 114 -8.22 -0.66 -0.61
C ALA A 114 -8.72 -2.11 -0.38
N PRO A 115 -9.46 -2.69 -1.34
CA PRO A 115 -9.75 -4.12 -1.31
C PRO A 115 -8.47 -4.92 -1.57
N TYR A 116 -8.35 -6.09 -0.93
CA TYR A 116 -7.16 -6.96 -0.99
C TYR A 116 -6.70 -7.23 -2.45
N ASP A 117 -7.63 -7.52 -3.34
CA ASP A 117 -7.31 -7.87 -4.74
C ASP A 117 -6.62 -6.73 -5.51
N SER A 118 -6.95 -5.47 -5.18
CA SER A 118 -6.50 -4.28 -5.93
C SER A 118 -5.02 -3.93 -5.71
N ILE A 119 -4.41 -4.37 -4.61
CA ILE A 119 -3.03 -3.99 -4.25
C ILE A 119 -2.02 -4.53 -5.24
N THR A 120 -2.26 -5.76 -5.72
CA THR A 120 -1.39 -6.38 -6.71
C THR A 120 -1.40 -5.59 -8.02
N LEU A 121 -2.58 -5.09 -8.43
CA LEU A 121 -2.75 -4.21 -9.58
C LEU A 121 -2.07 -2.85 -9.37
N MET A 122 -2.29 -2.21 -8.22
CA MET A 122 -1.66 -0.92 -7.89
C MET A 122 -0.13 -1.02 -7.88
N LYS A 123 0.44 -2.07 -7.28
CA LYS A 123 1.89 -2.34 -7.32
C LYS A 123 2.40 -2.52 -8.75
N LYS A 124 1.64 -3.23 -9.60
CA LYS A 124 1.99 -3.40 -11.02
C LYS A 124 1.96 -2.08 -11.78
N ILE A 125 0.98 -1.22 -11.54
CA ILE A 125 0.87 0.11 -12.18
C ILE A 125 2.03 1.00 -11.74
N ALA A 126 2.35 1.00 -10.44
CA ALA A 126 3.47 1.75 -9.90
C ALA A 126 4.82 1.29 -10.48
N ASN A 127 5.05 -0.02 -10.60
CA ASN A 127 6.30 -0.57 -11.15
C ASN A 127 6.44 -0.38 -12.67
N LYS A 128 5.34 -0.16 -13.40
CA LYS A 128 5.38 0.16 -14.83
C LYS A 128 5.76 1.61 -15.11
N ASP A 129 5.68 2.47 -14.09
CA ASP A 129 6.00 3.88 -14.24
C ASP A 129 7.52 4.11 -14.33
N SER A 130 7.93 4.97 -15.27
CA SER A 130 9.33 5.35 -15.48
C SER A 130 9.95 6.10 -14.32
N ASP A 131 9.12 6.89 -13.65
CA ASP A 131 9.56 7.87 -12.66
C ASP A 131 9.62 7.25 -11.26
N VAL A 132 9.08 6.04 -11.09
CA VAL A 132 9.06 5.30 -9.83
C VAL A 132 10.25 4.36 -9.78
N ILE A 133 11.06 4.51 -8.73
CA ILE A 133 12.20 3.61 -8.48
C ILE A 133 11.71 2.32 -7.82
N LYS A 134 10.88 2.46 -6.79
CA LYS A 134 10.38 1.32 -6.03
C LYS A 134 9.07 1.68 -5.34
N CYS A 135 8.17 0.71 -5.31
CA CYS A 135 6.92 0.77 -4.57
C CYS A 135 6.83 -0.43 -3.63
N PHE A 136 6.55 -0.18 -2.36
CA PHE A 136 6.27 -1.22 -1.37
C PHE A 136 5.00 -0.85 -0.63
N ALA A 137 4.13 -1.84 -0.39
CA ALA A 137 2.92 -1.64 0.39
C ALA A 137 2.83 -2.73 1.46
N SER A 138 2.59 -2.28 2.68
CA SER A 138 2.40 -3.04 3.91
C SER A 138 1.02 -2.79 4.49
N LEU A 139 0.56 -3.72 5.32
CA LEU A 139 -0.63 -3.56 6.13
C LEU A 139 -0.28 -2.61 7.29
N LYS A 140 -1.14 -1.63 7.56
CA LYS A 140 -0.91 -0.69 8.67
C LYS A 140 -1.31 -1.28 10.02
N ASN A 141 -2.28 -2.18 10.01
CA ASN A 141 -2.83 -2.82 11.20
C ASN A 141 -2.28 -4.23 11.39
N ASP A 142 -1.00 -4.45 11.10
CA ASP A 142 -0.34 -5.65 11.62
C ASP A 142 -0.28 -5.42 13.13
N ASN A 143 -1.26 -5.96 13.87
CA ASN A 143 -1.33 -5.96 15.35
C ASN A 143 -0.18 -6.80 15.95
N TRP A 144 0.97 -6.80 15.29
CA TRP A 144 2.19 -7.41 15.74
C TRP A 144 2.74 -6.56 16.86
N VAL A 145 2.57 -7.09 18.05
CA VAL A 145 3.15 -6.57 19.28
C VAL A 145 4.22 -7.58 19.68
N PRO A 146 5.41 -7.14 20.14
CA PRO A 146 6.39 -8.07 20.66
C PRO A 146 5.76 -8.95 21.76
N PRO A 147 6.09 -10.26 21.83
CA PRO A 147 5.41 -11.21 22.70
C PRO A 147 5.47 -10.80 24.18
N CYS A 148 6.51 -10.08 24.60
CA CYS A 148 6.70 -9.59 25.97
C CYS A 148 5.90 -8.31 26.30
N SER A 149 5.13 -7.76 25.35
CA SER A 149 4.22 -6.62 25.59
C SER A 149 2.75 -7.04 25.65
N LEU A 150 2.47 -8.35 25.65
CA LEU A 150 1.16 -8.88 26.01
C LEU A 150 0.93 -8.75 27.54
N PRO A 151 -0.31 -8.53 28.00
CA PRO A 151 -0.60 -8.28 29.41
C PRO A 151 -0.19 -9.43 30.35
N ASP A 152 -0.19 -10.67 29.85
CA ASP A 152 0.15 -11.89 30.61
C ASP A 152 1.54 -12.44 30.28
N ALA A 153 2.38 -11.69 29.56
CA ALA A 153 3.71 -12.14 29.18
C ALA A 153 4.78 -11.80 30.22
N ALA A 154 5.84 -12.61 30.23
CA ALA A 154 7.05 -12.30 30.99
C ALA A 154 7.62 -10.94 30.53
N LYS A 155 8.18 -10.18 31.49
CA LYS A 155 8.84 -8.90 31.23
C LYS A 155 9.89 -9.08 30.13
N CYS A 156 9.97 -8.13 29.19
CA CYS A 156 11.02 -8.13 28.18
C CYS A 156 12.38 -8.07 28.88
N GLU A 157 13.10 -9.20 28.92
CA GLU A 157 14.48 -9.24 29.35
C GLU A 157 15.36 -8.93 28.15
N PHE A 158 16.06 -7.79 28.20
CA PHE A 158 17.09 -7.48 27.22
C PHE A 158 18.37 -8.20 27.69
N GLY A 159 18.74 -9.26 26.99
CA GLY A 159 19.91 -10.06 27.27
C GLY A 159 20.51 -10.63 26.00
N GLU A 160 21.68 -11.26 26.12
CA GLU A 160 22.28 -11.97 25.00
C GLU A 160 21.35 -13.11 24.56
N ILE A 161 21.19 -13.27 23.25
CA ILE A 161 20.49 -14.43 22.68
C ILE A 161 21.21 -15.66 23.26
N ARG A 162 20.49 -16.53 23.98
CA ARG A 162 21.03 -17.74 24.65
C ARG A 162 21.76 -18.72 23.71
N ASN A 163 21.70 -18.46 22.40
CA ASN A 163 22.47 -19.17 21.40
C ASN A 163 23.73 -18.36 21.04
N PRO A 164 24.91 -18.69 21.61
CA PRO A 164 26.18 -18.01 21.29
C PRO A 164 26.62 -18.15 19.82
N ASN A 165 25.95 -19.01 19.04
CA ASN A 165 26.19 -19.22 17.62
C ASN A 165 24.99 -18.82 16.73
N TYR A 166 24.10 -17.94 17.19
CA TYR A 166 22.91 -17.53 16.41
C TYR A 166 23.25 -16.97 15.02
N GLU A 167 24.39 -16.27 14.90
CA GLU A 167 24.94 -15.76 13.63
C GLU A 167 25.38 -16.89 12.67
N LYS A 168 25.78 -18.05 13.21
CA LYS A 168 26.24 -19.21 12.41
C LYS A 168 25.08 -20.07 11.90
N THR A 169 23.91 -20.00 12.54
CA THR A 169 22.73 -20.80 12.18
C THR A 169 21.88 -20.10 11.10
N ALA A 170 21.93 -18.77 11.01
CA ALA A 170 21.18 -18.00 10.03
C ALA A 170 21.87 -17.97 8.64
N ARG A 171 21.66 -19.04 7.87
CA ARG A 171 21.83 -19.16 6.40
C ARG A 171 23.26 -19.05 5.82
N ARG A 172 23.95 -20.19 5.76
CA ARG A 172 24.83 -20.51 4.61
C ARG A 172 24.05 -21.29 3.55
N ARG A 173 23.39 -20.57 2.64
CA ARG A 173 22.97 -21.11 1.32
C ARG A 173 23.37 -20.09 0.24
N HIS A 174 24.67 -19.86 0.10
CA HIS A 174 25.40 -19.51 -1.13
C HIS A 174 26.79 -19.01 -0.74
N GLY A 175 27.81 -19.55 -1.41
CA GLY A 175 29.19 -19.62 -0.95
C GLY A 175 29.94 -18.30 -0.91
N TYR A 176 30.96 -18.28 -0.06
CA TYR A 176 32.05 -17.30 -0.11
C TYR A 176 33.00 -17.72 -1.23
N ARG A 177 33.04 -16.96 -2.33
CA ARG A 177 34.16 -17.02 -3.27
C ARG A 177 35.30 -16.24 -2.64
N MET A 178 36.34 -16.93 -2.20
CA MET A 178 37.60 -16.28 -1.83
C MET A 178 38.29 -15.85 -3.12
N TYR A 179 38.70 -14.58 -3.19
CA TYR A 179 39.82 -14.14 -4.02
C TYR A 179 41.04 -14.08 -3.12
#